data_AF-A0A6G7J4I0-F1
#
_entry.id   AF-A0A6G7J4I0-F1
#
_cell.length_a   1.000
_cell.length_b   1.000
_cell.length_c   1.000
_cell.angle_alpha   90.00
_cell.angle_beta   90.00
_cell.angle_gamma   90.00
#
_symmetry.space_group_name_H-M   'P 1'
#
loop_
_entity.id
_entity.type
_entity.pdbx_description
1 polymer ?
#
loop_
_entity_poly.entity_id
_entity_poly.type
_entity_poly.pdbx_seq_one_letter_code
_entity_poly.pdbx_strand_id
1 'polypeptide(L)'
;MKENNKLQSSELTPSEIQVLEMIRNKRFLSIKLIIKNGEVDTIEGLERLRTGERIIDMLKQHDFQNLEIKQSNGKIVCVNRIFKKKILQAKNTKSC
;
A
#
# COMPACT_ATOMS: atom_id res chain seq x y z
N MET A 1 35.78 -18.02 -24.68
CA MET A 1 35.07 -18.47 -23.47
C MET A 1 33.97 -17.48 -23.17
N LYS A 2 32.73 -17.96 -23.07
CA LYS A 2 31.56 -17.16 -22.70
C LYS A 2 31.46 -17.14 -21.18
N GLU A 3 31.41 -15.96 -20.58
CA GLU A 3 30.64 -15.75 -19.35
C GLU A 3 29.63 -14.65 -19.63
N ASN A 4 28.51 -15.08 -20.21
CA ASN A 4 27.30 -14.29 -20.16
C ASN A 4 26.85 -14.32 -18.70
N ASN A 5 27.19 -13.29 -17.93
CA ASN A 5 26.48 -12.95 -16.71
C ASN A 5 25.03 -12.66 -17.10
N LYS A 6 24.26 -13.73 -17.26
CA LYS A 6 22.81 -13.68 -17.33
C LYS A 6 22.42 -13.19 -15.94
N LEU A 7 22.31 -11.86 -15.77
CA LEU A 7 21.49 -11.29 -14.73
C LEU A 7 20.19 -12.09 -14.82
N GLN A 8 19.98 -13.00 -13.87
CA GLN A 8 18.66 -13.57 -13.73
C GLN A 8 17.80 -12.35 -13.47
N SER A 9 16.93 -12.03 -14.43
CA SER A 9 15.86 -11.07 -14.20
C SER A 9 15.03 -11.71 -13.10
N SER A 10 15.33 -11.37 -11.84
CA SER A 10 14.51 -11.76 -10.71
C SER A 10 13.13 -11.22 -11.01
N GLU A 11 12.21 -12.10 -11.38
CA GLU A 11 10.83 -11.71 -11.58
C GLU A 11 10.34 -11.09 -10.27
N LEU A 12 9.68 -9.94 -10.38
CA LEU A 12 9.15 -9.26 -9.21
C LEU A 12 8.12 -10.15 -8.54
N THR A 13 8.20 -10.28 -7.22
CA THR A 13 7.18 -10.98 -6.46
C THR A 13 5.82 -10.28 -6.62
N PRO A 14 4.69 -10.98 -6.43
CA PRO A 14 3.36 -10.37 -6.49
C PRO A 14 3.22 -9.14 -5.57
N SER A 15 3.88 -9.17 -4.40
CA SER A 15 3.90 -8.04 -3.47
C SER A 15 4.67 -6.84 -4.03
N GLU A 16 5.82 -7.05 -4.67
CA GLU A 16 6.60 -5.98 -5.30
C GLU A 16 5.88 -5.39 -6.52
N ILE A 17 5.21 -6.23 -7.31
CA ILE A 17 4.34 -5.78 -8.40
C ILE A 17 3.24 -4.88 -7.85
N GLN A 18 2.59 -5.28 -6.75
CA GLN A 18 1.54 -4.47 -6.12
C GLN A 18 2.08 -3.09 -5.67
N VAL A 19 3.29 -3.02 -5.12
CA VAL A 19 3.92 -1.74 -4.76
C VAL A 19 4.14 -0.88 -6.00
N LEU A 20 4.64 -1.45 -7.09
CA LEU A 20 4.86 -0.71 -8.34
C LEU A 20 3.54 -0.20 -8.94
N GLU A 21 2.46 -0.98 -8.87
CA GLU A 21 1.13 -0.54 -9.26
C GLU A 21 0.66 0.64 -8.42
N MET A 22 0.85 0.61 -7.10
CA MET A 22 0.51 1.73 -6.21
C MET A 22 1.30 3.00 -6.57
N ILE A 23 2.60 2.87 -6.86
CA ILE A 23 3.45 3.99 -7.33
C ILE A 23 2.91 4.55 -8.65
N ARG A 24 2.64 3.69 -9.64
CA ARG A 24 2.15 4.07 -10.96
C ARG A 24 0.79 4.78 -10.92
N ASN A 25 -0.07 4.40 -9.98
CA ASN A 25 -1.40 4.99 -9.81
C ASN A 25 -1.38 6.46 -9.35
N LYS A 26 -0.24 6.97 -8.82
CA LYS A 26 -0.07 8.38 -8.36
C LYS A 26 -1.15 8.89 -7.39
N ARG A 27 -1.85 7.96 -6.72
CA ARG A 27 -2.92 8.25 -5.76
C ARG A 27 -2.40 8.45 -4.34
N PHE A 28 -1.28 7.83 -4.02
CA PHE A 28 -0.72 7.82 -2.68
C PHE A 28 0.24 8.99 -2.51
N LEU A 29 0.08 9.73 -1.41
CA LEU A 29 1.06 10.73 -0.98
C LEU A 29 2.35 10.05 -0.50
N SER A 30 2.21 8.89 0.15
CA SER A 30 3.34 8.08 0.59
C SER A 30 2.95 6.60 0.61
N ILE A 31 3.91 5.74 0.30
CA ILE A 31 3.80 4.29 0.44
C ILE A 31 4.88 3.86 1.44
N LYS A 32 4.49 3.09 2.45
CA LYS A 32 5.39 2.54 3.47
C LYS A 32 5.36 1.02 3.39
N LEU A 33 6.55 0.42 3.35
CA LEU A 33 6.73 -1.02 3.31
C LEU A 33 7.34 -1.49 4.63
N ILE A 34 6.84 -2.61 5.15
CA ILE A 34 7.48 -3.34 6.25
C ILE A 34 7.99 -4.65 5.66
N ILE A 35 9.31 -4.84 5.74
CA ILE A 35 10.00 -6.02 5.24
C ILE A 35 10.34 -6.92 6.41
N LYS A 36 10.08 -8.23 6.29
CA LYS A 36 10.49 -9.26 7.24
C LYS A 36 11.07 -10.43 6.47
N ASN A 37 12.21 -10.95 6.95
CA ASN A 37 12.91 -12.07 6.30
C ASN A 37 13.21 -11.84 4.81
N GLY A 38 13.50 -10.59 4.42
CA GLY A 38 13.77 -10.23 3.03
C GLY A 38 12.53 -10.08 2.14
N GLU A 39 11.32 -10.31 2.67
CA GLU A 39 10.07 -10.21 1.92
C GLU A 39 9.16 -9.09 2.44
N VAL A 40 8.32 -8.57 1.55
CA VAL A 40 7.30 -7.58 1.91
C VAL A 40 6.21 -8.24 2.77
N ASP A 41 6.16 -7.87 4.05
CA ASP A 41 5.16 -8.35 5.03
C ASP A 41 3.92 -7.45 5.07
N THR A 42 4.10 -6.13 4.96
CA THR A 42 3.01 -5.17 5.02
C THR A 42 3.23 -4.01 4.05
N ILE A 43 2.15 -3.56 3.41
CA ILE A 43 2.10 -2.36 2.58
C ILE A 43 1.08 -1.38 3.19
N GLU A 44 1.52 -0.16 3.49
CA GLU A 44 0.68 0.94 3.97
C GLU A 44 0.68 2.07 2.94
N GLY A 45 -0.51 2.54 2.56
CA GLY A 45 -0.70 3.64 1.61
C GLY A 45 -1.42 4.81 2.25
N LEU A 46 -0.79 5.99 2.23
CA LEU A 46 -1.41 7.25 2.65
C LEU A 46 -2.05 7.92 1.44
N GLU A 47 -3.36 8.11 1.46
CA GLU A 47 -4.10 8.80 0.39
C GLU A 47 -4.72 10.10 0.91
N ARG A 48 -4.64 11.16 0.11
CA ARG A 48 -5.43 12.38 0.28
C ARG A 48 -6.77 12.19 -0.41
N LEU A 49 -7.87 12.31 0.33
CA LEU A 49 -9.21 12.30 -0.24
C LEU A 49 -9.58 13.69 -0.79
N ARG A 50 -10.45 13.70 -1.80
CA ARG A 50 -10.96 14.94 -2.37
C ARG A 50 -11.83 15.67 -1.35
N THR A 51 -11.56 16.95 -1.16
CA THR A 51 -12.33 17.81 -0.26
C THR A 51 -13.72 18.04 -0.86
N GLY A 52 -14.78 17.54 -0.22
CA GLY A 52 -16.16 17.67 -0.68
C GLY A 52 -17.02 16.42 -0.50
N GLU A 53 -16.42 15.24 -0.37
CA GLU A 53 -17.13 14.03 0.01
C GLU A 53 -17.64 14.12 1.46
N ARG A 54 -18.85 13.61 1.71
CA ARG A 54 -19.40 13.58 3.08
C ARG A 54 -18.60 12.56 3.90
N ILE A 55 -18.20 12.94 5.11
CA ILE A 55 -17.44 12.06 6.01
C ILE A 55 -18.14 10.71 6.21
N ILE A 56 -19.47 10.71 6.28
CA ILE A 56 -20.29 9.49 6.42
C ILE A 56 -20.02 8.50 5.28
N ASP A 57 -19.89 8.99 4.05
CA ASP A 57 -19.67 8.14 2.88
C ASP A 57 -18.24 7.56 2.89
N MET A 58 -17.27 8.31 3.42
CA MET A 58 -15.91 7.81 3.63
C MET A 58 -15.89 6.70 4.69
N LEU A 59 -16.59 6.88 5.81
CA LEU A 59 -16.63 5.90 6.89
C LEU A 59 -17.25 4.56 6.46
N LYS A 60 -18.24 4.60 5.55
CA LYS A 60 -18.88 3.41 4.97
C LYS A 60 -17.97 2.58 4.06
N GLN A 61 -16.84 3.12 3.60
CA GLN A 61 -15.95 2.36 2.72
C GLN A 61 -15.26 1.21 3.45
N HIS A 62 -15.14 1.27 4.78
CA HIS A 62 -14.50 0.26 5.67
C HIS A 62 -13.07 -0.18 5.30
N ASP A 63 -12.51 0.34 4.20
CA ASP A 63 -11.23 -0.02 3.62
C ASP A 63 -10.14 1.00 4.02
N PHE A 64 -10.00 1.22 5.33
CA PHE A 64 -8.93 2.03 5.90
C PHE A 64 -8.69 1.63 7.34
N GLN A 65 -7.45 1.74 7.79
CA GLN A 65 -7.09 1.60 9.20
C GLN A 65 -7.35 2.90 9.95
N ASN A 66 -6.93 4.03 9.37
CA ASN A 66 -7.03 5.36 9.98
C ASN A 66 -7.65 6.36 9.00
N LEU A 67 -8.49 7.26 9.50
CA LEU A 67 -8.99 8.44 8.79
C LEU A 67 -8.61 9.69 9.61
N GLU A 68 -7.82 10.58 9.01
CA GLU A 68 -7.38 11.83 9.61
C GLU A 68 -8.10 13.01 8.95
N ILE A 69 -8.76 13.87 9.74
CA ILE A 69 -9.46 15.05 9.26
C ILE A 69 -8.81 16.28 9.88
N LYS A 70 -8.36 17.22 9.06
CA LYS A 70 -7.82 18.52 9.51
C LYS A 70 -8.81 19.62 9.18
N GLN A 71 -9.11 20.44 10.18
CA GLN A 71 -9.98 21.60 10.06
C GLN A 71 -9.21 22.88 10.29
N SER A 72 -9.63 23.94 9.60
CA SER A 72 -9.18 25.31 9.82
C SER A 72 -10.39 26.22 9.76
N ASN A 73 -10.61 27.03 10.80
CA ASN A 73 -11.75 27.96 10.90
C ASN A 73 -13.11 27.29 10.62
N GLY A 74 -13.33 26.09 11.17
CA GLY A 74 -14.57 25.31 10.99
C GLY A 74 -14.74 24.67 9.61
N LYS A 75 -13.78 24.83 8.69
CA LYS A 75 -13.79 24.20 7.36
C LYS A 75 -12.83 23.02 7.32
N ILE A 76 -13.26 21.91 6.73
CA ILE A 76 -12.38 20.78 6.43
C ILE A 76 -11.44 21.19 5.31
N VAL A 77 -10.14 21.17 5.59
CA VAL A 77 -9.09 21.56 4.63
C VAL A 77 -8.30 20.35 4.12
N CYS A 78 -8.36 19.23 4.85
CA CYS A 78 -7.67 18.01 4.47
C CYS A 78 -8.36 16.80 5.06
N VAL A 79 -8.45 15.74 4.27
CA VAL A 79 -8.81 14.41 4.76
C VAL A 79 -7.78 13.44 4.20
N ASN A 80 -7.13 12.70 5.09
CA ASN A 80 -6.21 11.64 4.73
C ASN A 80 -6.75 10.31 5.22
N ARG A 81 -6.49 9.23 4.47
CA ARG A 81 -6.72 7.87 4.94
C ARG A 81 -5.45 7.04 4.83
N ILE A 82 -5.31 6.08 5.73
CA ILE A 82 -4.27 5.05 5.66
C ILE A 82 -4.95 3.73 5.37
N PHE A 83 -4.62 3.16 4.22
CA PHE A 83 -4.89 1.76 3.92
C PHE A 83 -3.72 0.90 4.39
N LYS A 84 -4.01 -0.31 4.89
CA LYS A 84 -3.00 -1.27 5.34
C LYS A 84 -3.35 -2.66 4.84
N LYS A 85 -2.42 -3.28 4.10
CA LYS A 85 -2.52 -4.67 3.68
C LYS A 85 -1.37 -5.47 4.27
N LYS A 86 -1.71 -6.51 5.03
CA LYS A 86 -0.77 -7.54 5.42
C LYS A 86 -0.70 -8.59 4.32
N ILE A 87 0.49 -8.90 3.85
CA ILE A 87 0.70 -9.95 2.86
C ILE A 87 0.66 -11.29 3.61
N LEU A 88 -0.33 -12.12 3.28
CA LEU A 88 -0.38 -13.48 3.78
C LEU A 88 0.65 -14.30 3.01
N GLN A 89 1.78 -14.61 3.64
CA GLN A 89 2.70 -15.59 3.09
C GLN A 89 1.98 -16.94 3.04
N ALA A 90 1.90 -17.53 1.85
CA ALA A 90 1.48 -18.91 1.71
C ALA A 90 2.53 -19.76 2.45
N LYS A 91 2.21 -20.21 3.66
CA LYS A 91 3.00 -21.23 4.32
C LYS A 91 2.89 -22.45 3.42
N ASN A 92 3.99 -22.85 2.80
CA ASN A 92 4.09 -24.17 2.20
C ASN A 92 3.86 -25.19 3.32
N THR A 93 2.62 -25.59 3.54
CA THR A 93 2.29 -26.78 4.31
C THR A 93 2.87 -27.93 3.51
N LYS A 94 4.11 -28.31 3.83
CA LYS A 94 4.60 -29.65 3.54
C LYS A 94 3.64 -30.59 4.26
N SER A 95 2.72 -31.18 3.51
CA SER A 95 1.98 -32.34 3.96
C SER A 95 3.02 -33.41 4.24
N CYS A 96 3.10 -33.82 5.51
CA CYS A 96 3.64 -35.13 5.84
C CYS A 96 2.72 -36.22 5.26
#